data_AF-X1HIU6-F1
#
_entry.id   AF-X1HIU6-F1
#
_cell.length_a   1.000
_cell.length_b   1.000
_cell.length_c   1.000
_cell.angle_alpha   90.00
_cell.angle_beta   90.00
_cell.angle_gamma   90.00
#
_symmetry.space_group_name_H-M   'P 1'
#
loop_
_entity.id
_entity.type
_entity.pdbx_description
1 polymer ?
#
loop_
_entity_poly.entity_id
_entity_poly.type
_entity_poly.pdbx_seq_one_letter_code
_entity_poly.pdbx_strand_id
1 'polypeptide(L)'
;MRQRKLILTLSVGVILLASCAAPSVAPAPEQATPTPTPMPAPTPTPAPTPTLATIPYEEILASHFGISIVDADIGGAAELGIRWTKPIANPFGPFIWGFIERERGEYIWLGVDRYVQKIQGHNMA
;
A
#
# COMPACT_ATOMS: atom_id res chain seq x y z
N MET A 1 -81.82 -26.28 0.86
CA MET A 1 -80.59 -27.02 1.27
C MET A 1 -79.28 -26.22 1.18
N ARG A 2 -79.24 -25.04 0.53
CA ARG A 2 -78.00 -24.24 0.31
C ARG A 2 -77.62 -23.34 1.50
N GLN A 3 -78.61 -22.86 2.28
CA GLN A 3 -78.38 -22.01 3.47
C GLN A 3 -77.83 -22.78 4.69
N ARG A 4 -78.25 -24.03 4.92
CA ARG A 4 -77.74 -24.87 6.02
C ARG A 4 -76.25 -25.21 5.86
N LYS A 5 -75.77 -25.35 4.61
CA LYS A 5 -74.35 -25.58 4.31
C LYS A 5 -73.49 -24.35 4.57
N LEU A 6 -74.02 -23.15 4.29
CA LEU A 6 -73.30 -21.88 4.48
C LEU A 6 -73.11 -21.52 5.96
N ILE A 7 -74.12 -21.80 6.80
CA ILE A 7 -74.04 -21.58 8.25
C ILE A 7 -73.03 -22.55 8.88
N LEU A 8 -73.03 -23.82 8.46
CA LEU A 8 -72.09 -24.84 8.98
C LEU A 8 -70.62 -24.50 8.65
N THR A 9 -70.35 -23.98 7.44
CA THR A 9 -69.00 -23.57 7.04
C THR A 9 -68.50 -22.33 7.78
N LEU A 10 -69.39 -21.39 8.12
CA LEU A 10 -69.02 -20.19 8.89
C LEU A 10 -68.71 -20.53 10.36
N SER A 11 -69.44 -21.47 10.96
CA SER A 11 -69.20 -21.93 12.34
C SER A 11 -67.86 -22.63 12.51
N VAL A 12 -67.46 -23.46 11.53
CA VAL A 12 -66.18 -24.19 11.57
C VAL A 12 -64.99 -23.23 11.39
N GLY A 13 -65.14 -22.17 10.57
CA GLY A 13 -64.10 -21.16 10.36
C GLY A 13 -63.80 -20.30 11.60
N VAL A 14 -64.81 -20.01 12.43
CA VAL A 14 -64.63 -19.18 13.64
C VAL A 14 -63.99 -19.97 14.79
N ILE A 15 -64.20 -21.28 14.87
CA ILE A 15 -63.65 -22.12 15.94
C ILE A 15 -62.15 -22.41 15.76
N LEU A 16 -61.64 -22.38 14.51
CA LEU A 16 -60.24 -22.67 14.19
C LEU A 16 -59.25 -21.53 14.52
N LEU A 17 -59.72 -20.31 14.80
CA LEU A 17 -58.86 -19.15 15.09
C LEU A 17 -58.54 -18.95 16.59
N ALA A 18 -59.08 -19.79 17.48
CA ALA A 18 -59.04 -19.54 18.92
C ALA A 18 -58.09 -20.44 19.74
N SER A 19 -57.25 -21.27 19.13
CA SER A 19 -56.45 -22.22 19.89
C SER A 19 -55.01 -22.34 19.40
N CYS A 20 -54.12 -21.54 19.99
CA CYS A 20 -52.80 -22.01 20.42
C CYS A 20 -52.12 -20.95 21.32
N ALA A 21 -52.59 -20.80 22.56
CA ALA A 21 -51.78 -20.16 23.60
C ALA A 21 -50.92 -21.26 24.24
N ALA A 22 -49.65 -21.31 23.88
CA ALA A 22 -48.67 -22.22 24.49
C ALA A 22 -48.29 -21.72 25.90
N PRO A 23 -48.14 -22.62 26.89
CA PRO A 23 -47.64 -22.23 28.21
C PRO A 23 -46.14 -21.85 28.13
N SER A 24 -45.82 -20.63 28.53
CA SER A 24 -44.46 -20.12 28.68
C SER A 24 -43.78 -20.82 29.87
N VAL A 25 -42.94 -21.81 29.60
CA VAL A 25 -42.09 -22.46 30.61
C VAL A 25 -40.96 -21.50 30.98
N ALA A 26 -40.78 -21.27 32.28
CA ALA A 26 -39.70 -20.45 32.82
C ALA A 26 -38.32 -21.05 32.47
N PRO A 27 -37.31 -20.25 32.10
CA PRO A 27 -35.98 -20.79 31.77
C PRO A 27 -35.31 -21.34 33.04
N ALA A 28 -34.79 -22.57 32.94
CA ALA A 28 -33.94 -23.19 33.95
C ALA A 28 -32.61 -22.42 34.07
N PRO A 29 -31.97 -22.36 35.26
CA PRO A 29 -30.70 -21.67 35.43
C PRO A 29 -29.61 -22.38 34.62
N GLU A 30 -29.11 -21.70 33.59
CA GLU A 30 -28.00 -22.18 32.78
C GLU A 30 -26.72 -22.21 33.63
N GLN A 31 -26.15 -23.41 33.77
CA GLN A 31 -24.90 -23.64 34.47
C GLN A 31 -23.77 -22.94 33.72
N ALA A 32 -23.20 -21.89 34.32
CA ALA A 32 -22.09 -21.14 33.75
C ALA A 32 -20.88 -22.07 33.51
N THR A 33 -20.56 -22.28 32.23
CA THR A 33 -19.36 -23.02 31.82
C THR A 33 -18.13 -22.14 32.07
N PRO A 34 -17.07 -22.64 32.72
CA PRO A 34 -15.89 -21.82 32.96
C PRO A 34 -15.21 -21.48 31.63
N THR A 35 -15.07 -20.18 31.37
CA THR A 35 -14.35 -19.65 30.21
C THR A 35 -12.87 -19.98 30.34
N PRO A 36 -12.22 -20.60 29.33
CA PRO A 36 -10.80 -20.89 29.39
C PRO A 36 -9.99 -19.58 29.45
N THR A 37 -9.04 -19.52 30.38
CA THR A 37 -8.11 -18.40 30.51
C THR A 37 -7.17 -18.37 29.28
N PRO A 38 -7.03 -17.23 28.59
CA PRO A 38 -6.13 -17.14 27.45
C PRO A 38 -4.67 -17.36 27.90
N MET A 39 -3.96 -18.24 27.18
CA MET A 39 -2.53 -18.45 27.36
C MET A 39 -1.77 -17.18 26.93
N PRO A 40 -0.76 -16.72 27.69
CA PRO A 40 0.07 -15.60 27.25
C PRO A 40 0.76 -15.94 25.93
N ALA A 41 0.75 -14.97 25.01
CA ALA A 41 1.44 -15.09 23.73
C ALA A 41 2.97 -15.15 23.95
N PRO A 42 3.71 -15.91 23.12
CA PRO A 42 5.17 -15.92 23.21
C PRO A 42 5.74 -14.53 22.94
N THR A 43 6.71 -14.12 23.76
CA THR A 43 7.45 -12.87 23.55
C THR A 43 8.28 -12.97 22.26
N PRO A 44 8.21 -11.98 21.35
CA PRO A 44 9.03 -11.99 20.14
C PRO A 44 10.52 -11.93 20.50
N THR A 45 11.32 -12.75 19.83
CA THR A 45 12.78 -12.68 19.91
C THR A 45 13.25 -11.39 19.21
N PRO A 46 14.17 -10.61 19.81
CA PRO A 46 14.70 -9.42 19.17
C PRO A 46 15.40 -9.79 17.85
N ALA A 47 15.19 -8.96 16.83
CA ALA A 47 15.91 -9.09 15.57
C ALA A 47 17.40 -8.83 15.79
N PRO A 48 18.30 -9.50 15.04
CA PRO A 48 19.73 -9.21 15.11
C PRO A 48 19.99 -7.75 14.70
N THR A 49 20.84 -7.07 15.47
CA THR A 49 21.33 -5.74 15.12
C THR A 49 22.16 -5.84 13.83
N PRO A 50 21.94 -4.99 12.81
CA PRO A 50 22.78 -4.99 11.63
C PRO A 50 24.20 -4.57 12.01
N THR A 51 25.18 -5.41 11.64
CA THR A 51 26.59 -5.06 11.74
C THR A 51 26.95 -4.19 10.54
N LEU A 52 27.47 -2.99 10.78
CA LEU A 52 28.03 -2.17 9.72
C LEU A 52 29.30 -2.84 9.20
N ALA A 53 29.36 -3.11 7.90
CA ALA A 53 30.59 -3.52 7.25
C ALA A 53 31.54 -2.32 7.19
N THR A 54 32.74 -2.47 7.77
CA THR A 54 33.84 -1.53 7.53
C THR A 54 34.46 -1.89 6.18
N ILE A 55 34.13 -1.12 5.15
CA ILE A 55 34.68 -1.28 3.82
C ILE A 55 36.06 -0.58 3.79
N PRO A 56 37.15 -1.26 3.38
CA PRO A 56 38.47 -0.63 3.29
C PRO A 56 38.46 0.56 2.33
N TYR A 57 39.24 1.59 2.64
CA TYR A 57 39.28 2.85 1.88
C TYR A 57 39.56 2.64 0.38
N GLU A 58 40.45 1.71 0.04
CA GLU A 58 40.77 1.37 -1.35
C GLU A 58 39.57 0.74 -2.10
N GLU A 59 38.69 0.02 -1.41
CA GLU A 59 37.47 -0.54 -1.99
C GLU A 59 36.36 0.52 -2.14
N ILE A 60 36.35 1.55 -1.29
CA ILE A 60 35.50 2.74 -1.46
C ILE A 60 35.94 3.53 -2.71
N LEU A 61 37.24 3.67 -2.95
CA LEU A 61 37.75 4.30 -4.17
C LEU A 61 37.50 3.42 -5.42
N ALA A 62 37.53 2.10 -5.28
CA ALA A 62 37.14 1.17 -6.34
C ALA A 62 35.61 1.11 -6.56
N SER A 63 34.82 1.57 -5.58
CA SER A 63 33.40 1.81 -5.71
C SER A 63 33.21 3.08 -6.52
N HIS A 64 33.03 2.95 -7.83
CA HIS A 64 32.87 4.04 -8.81
C HIS A 64 31.59 4.89 -8.61
N PHE A 65 31.01 4.91 -7.41
CA PHE A 65 29.83 5.71 -7.08
C PHE A 65 30.22 6.97 -6.33
N GLY A 66 30.95 7.86 -7.01
CA GLY A 66 31.11 9.23 -6.56
C GLY A 66 29.87 10.06 -6.91
N ILE A 67 29.27 10.72 -5.92
CA ILE A 67 28.37 11.85 -6.20
C ILE A 67 29.27 13.03 -6.59
N SER A 68 29.78 13.03 -7.81
CA SER A 68 30.32 14.27 -8.40
C SER A 68 29.14 15.13 -8.85
N ILE A 69 29.24 16.43 -8.63
CA ILE A 69 28.30 17.41 -9.17
C ILE A 69 28.68 17.59 -10.65
N VAL A 70 28.52 16.52 -11.44
CA VAL A 70 29.12 16.36 -12.77
C VAL A 70 28.46 17.23 -13.83
N ASP A 71 27.26 17.77 -13.55
CA ASP A 71 26.50 18.50 -14.55
C ASP A 71 27.25 19.73 -15.10
N ALA A 72 28.17 20.30 -14.30
CA ALA A 72 29.02 21.42 -14.69
C ALA A 72 30.16 21.01 -15.65
N ASP A 73 30.71 19.79 -15.52
CA ASP A 73 31.85 19.32 -16.32
C ASP A 73 31.70 17.85 -16.78
N ILE A 74 30.68 17.62 -17.61
CA ILE A 74 30.42 16.33 -18.26
C ILE A 74 31.61 15.92 -19.15
N GLY A 75 32.32 16.90 -19.74
CA GLY A 75 33.51 16.66 -20.56
C GLY A 75 34.66 16.05 -19.74
N GLY A 76 35.05 16.70 -18.64
CA GLY A 76 36.10 16.20 -17.75
C GLY A 76 35.75 14.85 -17.13
N ALA A 77 34.49 14.61 -16.78
CA ALA A 77 34.07 13.29 -16.32
C ALA A 77 34.20 12.21 -17.39
N ALA A 78 33.84 12.53 -18.64
CA ALA A 78 34.02 11.61 -19.76
C ALA A 78 35.52 11.33 -20.02
N GLU A 79 36.39 12.33 -19.89
CA GLU A 79 37.86 12.15 -20.01
C GLU A 79 38.42 11.22 -18.93
N LEU A 80 37.86 11.27 -17.72
CA LEU A 80 38.22 10.36 -16.60
C LEU A 80 37.66 8.93 -16.75
N GLY A 81 36.99 8.61 -17.86
CA GLY A 81 36.39 7.29 -18.07
C GLY A 81 35.05 7.09 -17.38
N ILE A 82 34.46 8.12 -16.77
CA ILE A 82 33.11 8.06 -16.21
C ILE A 82 32.10 8.03 -17.36
N ARG A 83 31.20 7.05 -17.35
CA ARG A 83 30.22 6.84 -18.42
C ARG A 83 28.79 6.87 -17.94
N TRP A 84 28.56 7.13 -16.66
CA TRP A 84 27.22 7.30 -16.12
C TRP A 84 27.22 8.45 -15.12
N THR A 85 26.13 9.22 -15.06
CA THR A 85 25.93 10.20 -13.99
C THR A 85 24.47 10.24 -13.56
N LYS A 86 24.24 10.42 -12.25
CA LYS A 86 22.89 10.74 -11.77
C LYS A 86 22.69 12.24 -11.97
N PRO A 87 21.68 12.70 -12.74
CA PRO A 87 21.40 14.12 -12.86
C PRO A 87 21.23 14.76 -11.47
N ILE A 88 21.71 16.00 -11.35
CA ILE A 88 21.38 16.82 -10.17
C ILE A 88 19.87 16.82 -10.04
N ALA A 89 19.40 16.44 -8.87
CA ALA A 89 17.99 16.55 -8.53
C ALA A 89 17.72 17.95 -7.95
N ASN A 90 16.49 18.20 -7.52
CA ASN A 90 16.02 19.41 -6.84
C ASN A 90 17.12 20.18 -6.03
N PRO A 91 17.28 21.51 -6.19
CA PRO A 91 16.40 22.45 -6.92
C PRO A 91 16.87 22.88 -8.32
N PHE A 92 18.00 22.37 -8.83
CA PHE A 92 18.60 22.89 -10.07
C PHE A 92 18.55 21.92 -11.25
N GLY A 93 18.07 20.70 -11.03
CA GLY A 93 17.97 19.67 -12.06
C GLY A 93 16.89 19.92 -13.11
N PRO A 94 17.09 19.48 -14.37
CA PRO A 94 16.06 19.59 -15.41
C PRO A 94 14.89 18.60 -15.21
N PHE A 95 15.05 17.58 -14.36
CA PHE A 95 14.05 16.53 -14.10
C PHE A 95 13.09 16.86 -12.95
N ILE A 96 12.90 18.14 -12.65
CA ILE A 96 11.97 18.58 -11.61
C ILE A 96 10.56 18.60 -12.19
N TRP A 97 9.62 17.89 -11.56
CA TRP A 97 8.24 17.80 -12.04
C TRP A 97 7.61 19.18 -12.25
N GLY A 98 7.82 20.13 -11.33
CA GLY A 98 7.30 21.50 -11.48
C GLY A 98 7.91 22.32 -12.63
N PHE A 99 9.01 21.86 -13.24
CA PHE A 99 9.55 22.46 -14.48
C PHE A 99 9.04 21.75 -15.74
N ILE A 100 8.82 20.43 -15.65
CA ILE A 100 8.27 19.61 -16.73
C ILE A 100 6.78 19.87 -16.91
N GLU A 101 6.01 19.81 -15.83
CA GLU A 101 4.56 20.05 -15.80
C GLU A 101 4.29 21.31 -14.97
N ARG A 102 4.43 22.48 -15.61
CA ARG A 102 4.14 23.77 -14.96
C ARG A 102 2.64 24.00 -14.78
N GLU A 103 1.87 23.56 -15.76
CA GLU A 103 0.41 23.54 -15.77
C GLU A 103 -0.03 22.10 -15.99
N ARG A 104 -1.06 21.65 -15.27
CA ARG A 104 -1.51 20.26 -15.30
C ARG A 104 -1.86 19.84 -16.73
N GLY A 105 -1.21 18.80 -17.23
CA GLY A 105 -1.40 18.27 -18.58
C GLY A 105 -0.57 18.96 -19.67
N GLU A 106 0.18 20.01 -19.34
CA GLU A 106 1.09 20.70 -20.26
C GLU A 106 2.54 20.33 -19.94
N TYR A 107 3.23 19.72 -20.90
CA TYR A 107 4.56 19.15 -20.70
C TYR A 107 5.65 19.90 -21.48
N ILE A 108 6.67 20.39 -20.78
CA ILE A 108 7.83 21.08 -21.33
C ILE A 108 9.09 20.24 -21.11
N TRP A 109 9.46 19.45 -22.12
CA TRP A 109 10.63 18.55 -22.06
C TRP A 109 11.96 19.21 -22.44
N LEU A 110 11.96 20.46 -22.92
CA LEU A 110 13.16 21.13 -23.45
C LEU A 110 14.38 21.13 -22.51
N GLY A 111 14.18 21.25 -21.19
CA GLY A 111 15.27 21.16 -20.22
C GLY A 111 15.86 19.75 -20.13
N VAL A 112 14.98 18.76 -20.08
CA VAL A 112 15.32 17.32 -20.04
C VAL A 112 16.02 16.91 -21.33
N ASP A 113 15.45 17.25 -22.48
CA ASP A 113 15.98 16.87 -23.79
C ASP A 113 17.39 17.42 -24.00
N ARG A 114 17.62 18.69 -23.66
CA ARG A 114 18.96 19.31 -23.74
C ARG A 114 19.98 18.60 -22.85
N TYR A 115 19.56 18.20 -21.66
CA TYR A 115 20.43 17.46 -20.75
C TYR A 115 20.78 16.07 -21.30
N VAL A 116 19.77 15.32 -21.72
CA VAL A 116 19.95 13.97 -22.30
C VAL A 116 20.84 14.03 -23.56
N GLN A 117 20.61 14.99 -24.45
CA GLN A 117 21.45 15.20 -25.64
C GLN A 117 22.89 15.51 -25.26
N LYS A 118 23.13 16.35 -24.26
CA LYS A 118 24.48 16.66 -23.76
C LYS A 118 25.16 15.38 -23.27
N ILE A 119 24.51 14.60 -22.40
CA ILE A 119 25.04 13.35 -21.84
C ILE A 119 25.36 12.33 -22.95
N GLN A 120 24.42 12.11 -23.88
CA GLN A 120 24.61 11.20 -25.01
C GLN A 120 25.74 11.65 -25.94
N GLY A 121 25.92 12.97 -26.13
CA GLY A 121 27.02 13.53 -26.92
C GLY A 121 28.41 13.21 -26.36
N HIS A 122 28.51 12.89 -25.07
CA HIS A 122 29.75 12.44 -24.42
C HIS A 122 29.86 10.92 -24.30
N ASN A 123 28.99 10.16 -24.98
CA ASN A 123 28.89 8.70 -24.87
C ASN A 123 28.66 8.23 -23.41
N MET A 124 27.85 8.99 -22.68
CA MET A 124 27.47 8.72 -21.30
C MET A 124 26.01 8.28 -21.22
N ALA A 125 25.68 7.56 -20.15
CA ALA A 125 24.34 7.13 -19.76
C ALA A 125 23.78 7.99 -18.61
#